data_AF-A0A679GG94-F1
#
_entry.id   AF-A0A679GG94-F1
#
_cell.length_a   1.000
_cell.length_b   1.000
_cell.length_c   1.000
_cell.angle_alpha   90.00
_cell.angle_beta   90.00
_cell.angle_gamma   90.00
#
_symmetry.space_group_name_H-M   'P 1'
#
loop_
_entity.id
_entity.type
_entity.pdbx_description
1 polymer ?
#
loop_
_entity_poly.entity_id
_entity_poly.type
_entity_poly.pdbx_seq_one_letter_code
_entity_poly.pdbx_strand_id
1 'polypeptide(L)'
;MEIVLDEDFGELRFDGVWTGSCEVVIFQERSEVELVVQTFDDNPISETQRLSYREFLLDSAFICSSVEEAVFNYYNDRLSEFRECLDACEVNEKAPQVSSVGDMGKLVTLIGIKVMYPFDPGVRQIGFIFDAVFDSQLGVGVLVTNGSVEAVEVQDFLLS
;
A
#
# COMPACT_ATOMS: atom_id res chain seq x y z
N MET A 1 -24.28 -1.48 9.29
CA MET A 1 -23.39 -2.42 8.61
C MET A 1 -24.12 -2.95 7.40
N GLU A 2 -23.67 -2.53 6.23
CA GLU A 2 -24.20 -2.93 4.92
C GLU A 2 -23.17 -3.83 4.25
N ILE A 3 -23.62 -4.87 3.54
CA ILE A 3 -22.74 -5.79 2.80
C ILE A 3 -23.22 -5.82 1.35
N VAL A 4 -22.30 -5.61 0.42
CA VAL A 4 -22.56 -5.57 -1.02
C VAL A 4 -21.61 -6.54 -1.73
N LEU A 5 -22.12 -7.28 -2.70
CA LEU A 5 -21.29 -8.02 -3.66
C LEU A 5 -21.10 -7.14 -4.89
N ASP A 6 -19.88 -6.64 -5.04
CA ASP A 6 -19.46 -5.79 -6.14
C ASP A 6 -18.77 -6.62 -7.23
N GLU A 7 -19.00 -6.26 -8.49
CA GLU A 7 -18.44 -7.00 -9.64
C GLU A 7 -16.91 -6.90 -9.72
N ASP A 8 -16.32 -5.79 -9.27
CA ASP A 8 -14.88 -5.56 -9.30
C ASP A 8 -14.22 -5.88 -7.97
N PHE A 9 -14.84 -5.45 -6.87
CA PHE A 9 -14.24 -5.52 -5.53
C PHE A 9 -14.63 -6.76 -4.72
N GLY A 10 -15.59 -7.57 -5.20
CA GLY A 10 -16.07 -8.73 -4.45
C GLY A 10 -16.96 -8.34 -3.27
N GLU A 11 -16.86 -9.07 -2.16
CA GLU A 11 -17.63 -8.75 -0.94
C GLU A 11 -17.06 -7.49 -0.28
N LEU A 12 -17.86 -6.43 -0.24
CA LEU A 12 -17.57 -5.19 0.46
C LEU A 12 -18.49 -5.01 1.67
N ARG A 13 -17.93 -4.51 2.76
CA ARG A 13 -18.61 -4.20 4.02
C ARG A 13 -18.48 -2.71 4.31
N PHE A 14 -19.61 -2.05 4.58
CA PHE A 14 -19.64 -0.65 4.94
C PHE A 14 -19.72 -0.47 6.45
N ASP A 15 -18.68 0.17 7.00
CA ASP A 15 -18.62 0.67 8.38
C ASP A 15 -17.91 2.04 8.40
N GLY A 16 -18.55 3.06 7.83
CA GLY A 16 -17.97 4.39 7.62
C GLY A 16 -17.06 4.48 6.38
N VAL A 17 -16.45 3.37 5.99
CA VAL A 17 -15.72 3.18 4.72
C VAL A 17 -16.03 1.79 4.16
N TRP A 18 -15.92 1.61 2.85
CA TRP A 18 -16.03 0.30 2.22
C TRP A 18 -14.75 -0.49 2.40
N THR A 19 -14.87 -1.67 3.00
CA THR A 19 -13.77 -2.59 3.28
C THR A 19 -14.04 -3.97 2.68
N GLY A 20 -13.01 -4.64 2.20
CA GLY A 20 -13.04 -6.01 1.68
C GLY A 20 -11.67 -6.66 1.87
N SER A 21 -11.41 -7.73 1.14
CA SER A 21 -10.07 -8.33 1.07
C SER A 21 -9.65 -8.55 -0.39
N CYS A 22 -8.34 -8.54 -0.62
CA CYS A 22 -7.77 -8.93 -1.90
C CYS A 22 -6.47 -9.73 -1.70
N GLU A 23 -6.18 -10.64 -2.63
CA GLU A 23 -4.90 -11.34 -2.67
C GLU A 23 -3.90 -10.52 -3.48
N VAL A 24 -2.72 -10.29 -2.92
CA VAL A 24 -1.60 -9.59 -3.58
C VAL A 24 -0.34 -10.44 -3.44
N VAL A 25 0.47 -10.48 -4.50
CA VAL A 25 1.81 -11.08 -4.46
C VAL A 25 2.84 -9.96 -4.45
N ILE A 26 3.54 -9.80 -3.34
CA ILE A 26 4.54 -8.75 -3.13
C ILE A 26 5.69 -9.27 -2.26
N PHE A 27 6.91 -8.87 -2.57
CA PHE A 27 8.15 -9.41 -1.99
C PHE A 27 8.23 -10.94 -2.06
N GLN A 28 7.72 -11.51 -3.17
CA GLN A 28 7.61 -12.96 -3.41
C GLN A 28 6.70 -13.72 -2.42
N GLU A 29 5.95 -13.00 -1.59
CA GLU A 29 4.97 -13.56 -0.67
C GLU A 29 3.56 -13.29 -1.20
N ARG A 30 2.67 -14.27 -1.05
CA ARG A 30 1.26 -14.13 -1.34
C ARG A 30 0.55 -13.79 -0.04
N SER A 31 -0.11 -12.64 0.01
CA SER A 31 -0.82 -12.15 1.20
C SER A 31 -2.25 -11.79 0.85
N GLU A 32 -3.18 -12.19 1.72
CA GLU A 32 -4.52 -11.61 1.75
C GLU A 32 -4.48 -10.37 2.62
N VAL A 33 -4.85 -9.22 2.04
CA VAL A 33 -4.73 -7.91 2.69
C VAL A 33 -6.07 -7.19 2.67
N GLU A 34 -6.22 -6.19 3.54
CA GLU A 34 -7.42 -5.36 3.58
C GLU A 34 -7.54 -4.54 2.30
N LEU A 35 -8.72 -4.55 1.69
CA LEU A 35 -9.05 -3.66 0.58
C LEU A 35 -9.94 -2.54 1.10
N VAL A 36 -9.51 -1.30 0.96
CA VAL A 36 -10.28 -0.11 1.34
C VAL A 36 -10.68 0.66 0.09
N VAL A 37 -11.96 0.94 -0.09
CA VAL A 37 -12.45 1.79 -1.20
C VAL A 37 -12.93 3.12 -0.62
N GLN A 38 -12.17 4.19 -0.89
CA GLN A 38 -12.45 5.50 -0.30
C GLN A 38 -13.62 6.19 -1.02
N THR A 39 -14.71 6.43 -0.31
CA THR A 39 -15.83 7.25 -0.77
C THR A 39 -15.96 8.49 0.10
N PHE A 40 -16.42 9.60 -0.47
CA PHE A 40 -16.74 10.81 0.30
C PHE A 40 -18.24 10.98 0.43
N ASP A 41 -18.70 11.24 1.65
CA ASP A 41 -20.11 11.41 2.00
C ASP A 41 -20.95 10.23 1.47
N ASP A 42 -22.07 10.52 0.82
CA ASP A 42 -22.99 9.55 0.21
C ASP A 42 -22.61 9.24 -1.25
N ASN A 43 -21.42 9.61 -1.73
CA ASN A 43 -21.04 9.35 -3.12
C ASN A 43 -20.82 7.84 -3.34
N PRO A 44 -21.42 7.27 -4.40
CA PRO A 44 -21.18 5.87 -4.73
C PRO A 44 -19.75 5.67 -5.23
N ILE A 45 -19.30 4.41 -5.21
CA ILE A 45 -18.02 4.02 -5.82
C ILE A 45 -18.05 4.37 -7.32
N SER A 46 -17.09 5.19 -7.74
CA SER A 46 -17.03 5.72 -9.09
C SER A 46 -16.43 4.74 -10.10
N GLU A 47 -16.73 4.92 -11.39
CA GLU A 47 -16.10 4.13 -12.46
C GLU A 47 -14.57 4.30 -12.49
N THR A 48 -14.04 5.49 -12.16
CA THR A 48 -12.58 5.70 -12.10
C THR A 48 -11.92 4.82 -11.03
N GLN A 49 -12.58 4.59 -9.90
CA GLN A 49 -12.08 3.69 -8.86
C GLN A 49 -12.09 2.23 -9.33
N ARG A 50 -13.17 1.82 -10.00
CA ARG A 50 -13.27 0.50 -10.64
C ARG A 50 -12.15 0.30 -11.65
N LEU A 51 -11.93 1.28 -12.52
CA LEU A 51 -10.85 1.27 -13.49
C LEU A 51 -9.46 1.24 -12.84
N SER A 52 -9.26 1.95 -11.73
CA SER A 52 -8.01 1.91 -10.97
C SER A 52 -7.71 0.50 -10.48
N TYR A 53 -8.71 -0.15 -9.88
CA TYR A 53 -8.56 -1.51 -9.37
C TYR A 53 -8.39 -2.55 -10.48
N ARG A 54 -9.14 -2.44 -11.57
CA ARG A 54 -8.95 -3.28 -12.76
C ARG A 54 -7.55 -3.15 -13.36
N GLU A 55 -7.02 -1.93 -13.47
CA GLU A 55 -5.64 -1.68 -13.93
C GLU A 55 -4.64 -2.36 -12.99
N PHE A 56 -4.82 -2.21 -11.67
CA PHE A 56 -3.98 -2.92 -10.71
C PHE A 56 -4.04 -4.44 -10.84
N LEU A 57 -5.22 -5.04 -11.01
CA LEU A 57 -5.32 -6.49 -11.18
C LEU A 57 -4.63 -6.96 -12.47
N LEU A 58 -4.82 -6.23 -13.57
CA LEU A 58 -4.24 -6.55 -14.88
C LEU A 58 -2.70 -6.46 -14.88
N ASP A 59 -2.15 -5.40 -14.28
CA ASP A 59 -0.72 -5.10 -14.26
C ASP A 59 -0.06 -5.36 -12.89
N SER A 60 -0.70 -6.18 -12.05
CA SER A 60 -0.33 -6.41 -10.65
C SER A 60 1.14 -6.77 -10.47
N ALA A 61 1.68 -7.66 -11.30
CA ALA A 61 3.08 -8.07 -11.22
C ALA A 61 4.05 -6.91 -11.52
N PHE A 62 3.72 -6.05 -12.48
CA PHE A 62 4.55 -4.89 -12.83
C PHE A 62 4.47 -3.81 -11.74
N ILE A 63 3.24 -3.47 -11.32
CA ILE A 63 3.00 -2.47 -10.28
C ILE A 63 3.65 -2.91 -8.96
N CYS A 64 3.47 -4.16 -8.53
CA CYS A 64 4.09 -4.67 -7.32
C CYS A 64 5.62 -4.62 -7.42
N SER A 65 6.22 -5.00 -8.55
CA SER A 65 7.67 -4.87 -8.73
C SER A 65 8.16 -3.42 -8.61
N SER A 66 7.42 -2.45 -9.13
CA SER A 66 7.76 -1.02 -8.98
C SER A 66 7.59 -0.54 -7.54
N VAL A 67 6.54 -0.99 -6.85
CA VAL A 67 6.31 -0.68 -5.43
C VAL A 67 7.43 -1.26 -4.56
N GLU A 68 7.83 -2.51 -4.79
CA GLU A 68 8.93 -3.16 -4.07
C GLU A 68 10.25 -2.39 -4.22
N GLU A 69 10.59 -1.96 -5.44
CA GLU A 69 11.77 -1.14 -5.71
C GLU A 69 11.69 0.22 -5.01
N ALA A 70 10.52 0.85 -5.02
CA ALA A 70 10.31 2.15 -4.40
C ALA A 70 10.45 2.08 -2.86
N VAL A 71 9.92 1.02 -2.23
CA VAL A 71 10.09 0.78 -0.78
C VAL A 71 11.55 0.50 -0.43
N PHE A 72 12.25 -0.30 -1.24
CA PHE A 72 13.68 -0.57 -1.05
C PHE A 72 14.51 0.71 -1.12
N ASN A 73 14.25 1.59 -2.09
CA ASN A 73 14.94 2.87 -2.22
C ASN A 73 14.62 3.79 -1.04
N TYR A 74 13.34 3.91 -0.67
CA TYR A 74 12.90 4.68 0.50
C TYR A 74 13.65 4.28 1.78
N TYR A 75 13.78 2.97 2.02
CA TYR A 75 14.47 2.45 3.18
C TYR A 75 15.96 2.76 3.16
N ASN A 76 16.65 2.53 2.04
CA ASN A 76 18.09 2.75 1.94
C ASN A 76 18.46 4.23 2.05
N ASP A 77 17.68 5.12 1.44
CA ASP A 77 17.91 6.56 1.48
C ASP A 77 17.80 7.12 2.90
N ARG A 78 16.93 6.52 3.73
CA ARG A 78 16.68 6.93 5.12
C ARG A 78 17.34 6.01 6.16
N LEU A 79 18.16 5.05 5.74
CA LEU A 79 18.70 4.02 6.63
C LEU A 79 19.53 4.62 7.77
N SER A 80 20.32 5.66 7.50
CA SER A 80 21.06 6.35 8.56
C SER A 80 20.12 6.98 9.60
N GLU A 81 19.04 7.61 9.15
CA GLU A 81 18.06 8.27 10.02
C GLU A 81 17.37 7.26 10.94
N PHE A 82 16.91 6.13 10.38
CA PHE A 82 16.31 5.06 11.18
C PHE A 82 17.29 4.49 12.21
N ARG A 83 18.55 4.30 11.82
CA ARG A 83 19.59 3.74 12.71
C ARG A 83 20.01 4.70 13.82
N GLU A 84 19.95 6.01 13.59
CA GLU A 84 20.25 7.04 14.61
C GLU A 84 19.18 7.10 15.71
N CYS A 85 17.94 6.75 15.38
CA CYS A 85 16.81 6.72 16.32
C CYS A 85 16.72 5.43 17.14
N LEU A 86 17.57 4.43 16.87
CA LEU A 86 17.51 3.10 17.48
C LEU A 86 18.67 2.89 18.47
N ASP A 87 18.39 2.14 19.54
CA ASP A 87 19.41 1.71 20.48
C ASP A 87 20.40 0.76 19.79
N ALA A 88 21.70 0.88 20.14
CA ALA A 88 22.79 0.09 19.56
C ALA A 88 22.55 -1.43 19.55
N CYS A 89 21.78 -1.93 20.52
CA CYS A 89 21.42 -3.35 20.64
C CYS A 89 20.33 -3.79 19.66
N GLU A 90 19.47 -2.88 19.19
CA GLU A 90 18.31 -3.17 18.33
C GLU A 90 18.55 -2.80 16.86
N VAL A 91 19.56 -1.96 16.56
CA VAL A 91 19.77 -1.39 15.21
C VAL A 91 19.87 -2.46 14.11
N ASN A 92 20.56 -3.56 14.37
CA ASN A 92 20.74 -4.62 13.36
C ASN A 92 19.53 -5.54 13.23
N GLU A 93 18.60 -5.50 14.19
CA GLU A 93 17.35 -6.25 14.14
C GLU A 93 16.26 -5.43 13.46
N LYS A 94 16.12 -4.15 13.83
CA LYS A 94 15.05 -3.28 13.33
C LYS A 94 15.40 -2.56 12.03
N ALA A 95 16.67 -2.19 11.82
CA ALA A 95 17.12 -1.48 10.63
C ALA A 95 18.43 -2.08 10.06
N PRO A 96 18.44 -3.37 9.65
CA PRO A 96 19.62 -4.02 9.08
C PRO A 96 20.01 -3.40 7.72
N GLN A 97 21.29 -3.51 7.36
CA GLN A 97 21.73 -3.21 6.00
C GLN A 97 21.13 -4.25 5.04
N VAL A 98 20.43 -3.80 4.00
CA VAL A 98 19.85 -4.65 2.96
C VAL A 98 20.61 -4.45 1.66
N SER A 99 20.68 -5.50 0.83
CA SER A 99 21.43 -5.44 -0.43
C SER A 99 20.57 -5.72 -1.65
N SER A 100 19.35 -6.20 -1.45
CA SER A 100 18.41 -6.54 -2.50
C SER A 100 16.98 -6.21 -2.10
N VAL A 101 16.12 -5.96 -3.10
CA VAL A 101 14.68 -5.74 -2.92
C VAL A 101 14.02 -6.89 -2.15
N GLY A 102 14.43 -8.13 -2.43
CA GLY A 102 13.88 -9.32 -1.75
C GLY A 102 14.17 -9.37 -0.25
N ASP A 103 15.18 -8.65 0.25
CA ASP A 103 15.45 -8.57 1.68
C ASP A 103 14.37 -7.76 2.43
N MET A 104 13.65 -6.87 1.74
CA MET A 104 12.63 -6.00 2.32
C MET A 104 11.39 -6.77 2.81
N GLY A 105 11.09 -7.95 2.26
CA GLY A 105 9.95 -8.76 2.72
C GLY A 105 10.03 -9.19 4.18
N LYS A 106 11.19 -9.05 4.84
CA LYS A 106 11.36 -9.29 6.29
C LYS A 106 11.18 -8.03 7.14
N LEU A 107 11.21 -6.86 6.51
CA LEU A 107 11.19 -5.56 7.15
C LEU A 107 9.87 -4.83 6.98
N VAL A 108 9.15 -5.13 5.89
CA VAL A 108 7.84 -4.58 5.62
C VAL A 108 6.83 -5.69 5.39
N THR A 109 5.58 -5.44 5.75
CA THR A 109 4.46 -6.33 5.51
C THR A 109 3.33 -5.52 4.92
N LEU A 110 2.85 -5.91 3.73
CA LEU A 110 1.68 -5.27 3.13
C LEU A 110 0.45 -5.63 3.98
N ILE A 111 -0.23 -4.63 4.52
CA ILE A 111 -1.41 -4.80 5.35
C ILE A 111 -2.69 -4.35 4.65
N GLY A 112 -2.59 -3.48 3.65
CA GLY A 112 -3.76 -3.02 2.92
C GLY A 112 -3.48 -2.37 1.58
N ILE A 113 -4.51 -2.39 0.75
CA ILE A 113 -4.63 -1.69 -0.52
C ILE A 113 -5.78 -0.69 -0.41
N LYS A 114 -5.53 0.58 -0.70
CA LYS A 114 -6.55 1.63 -0.71
C LYS A 114 -6.80 2.12 -2.13
N VAL A 115 -8.04 2.00 -2.60
CA VAL A 115 -8.50 2.63 -3.84
C VAL A 115 -8.92 4.05 -3.52
N MET A 116 -8.13 5.01 -3.99
CA MET A 116 -8.30 6.43 -3.63
C MET A 116 -9.52 7.02 -4.33
N TYR A 117 -10.11 8.04 -3.72
CA TYR A 117 -11.14 8.82 -4.38
C TYR A 117 -10.54 9.67 -5.51
N PRO A 118 -11.13 9.67 -6.72
CA PRO A 118 -10.58 10.39 -7.87
C PRO A 118 -10.95 11.87 -7.79
N PHE A 119 -10.09 12.68 -7.17
CA PHE A 119 -10.26 14.13 -7.15
C PHE A 119 -10.16 14.76 -8.55
N ASP A 120 -9.29 14.19 -9.39
CA ASP A 120 -9.08 14.62 -10.76
C ASP A 120 -9.69 13.62 -11.77
N PRO A 121 -10.51 14.09 -12.73
CA PRO A 121 -11.12 13.22 -13.72
C PRO A 121 -10.09 12.39 -14.51
N GLY A 122 -10.23 11.07 -14.46
CA GLY A 122 -9.40 10.13 -15.21
C GLY A 122 -8.07 9.76 -14.55
N VAL A 123 -7.72 10.38 -13.43
CA VAL A 123 -6.56 9.99 -12.63
C VAL A 123 -6.92 8.75 -11.80
N ARG A 124 -6.18 7.66 -12.02
CA ARG A 124 -6.38 6.38 -11.32
C ARG A 124 -5.34 6.23 -10.23
N GLN A 125 -5.77 6.00 -8.99
CA GLN A 125 -4.89 6.02 -7.83
C GLN A 125 -5.13 4.85 -6.89
N ILE A 126 -4.04 4.17 -6.53
CA ILE A 126 -4.02 3.07 -5.56
C ILE A 126 -2.90 3.29 -4.56
N GLY A 127 -3.25 3.23 -3.30
CA GLY A 127 -2.32 3.24 -2.17
C GLY A 127 -1.98 1.82 -1.73
N PHE A 128 -0.70 1.57 -1.45
CA PHE A 128 -0.20 0.39 -0.75
C PHE A 128 0.23 0.81 0.64
N ILE A 129 -0.24 0.09 1.65
CA ILE A 129 -0.01 0.39 3.06
C ILE A 129 0.78 -0.76 3.66
N PHE A 130 1.95 -0.44 4.20
CA PHE A 130 2.87 -1.40 4.79
C PHE A 130 3.11 -1.09 6.26
N ASP A 131 3.03 -2.11 7.10
CA ASP A 131 3.71 -2.08 8.40
C ASP A 131 5.21 -2.21 8.17
N ALA A 132 6.01 -1.50 8.97
CA ALA A 132 7.47 -1.50 8.87
C ALA A 132 8.13 -1.75 10.23
N VAL A 133 9.07 -2.69 10.29
CA VAL A 133 9.82 -3.00 11.51
C VAL A 133 10.74 -1.84 11.92
N PHE A 134 11.30 -1.12 10.95
CA PHE A 134 12.14 0.05 11.18
C PHE A 134 11.35 1.31 11.57
N ASP A 135 10.04 1.32 11.33
CA ASP A 135 9.14 2.41 11.73
C ASP A 135 7.76 1.87 12.14
N SER A 136 7.75 1.19 13.29
CA SER A 136 6.56 0.50 13.80
C SER A 136 5.38 1.40 14.17
N GLN A 137 5.57 2.73 14.19
CA GLN A 137 4.50 3.68 14.51
C GLN A 137 3.83 4.22 13.25
N LEU A 138 4.61 4.45 12.20
CA LEU A 138 4.17 5.20 11.03
C LEU A 138 4.06 4.35 9.77
N GLY A 139 4.74 3.19 9.69
CA GLY A 139 4.71 2.33 8.52
C GLY A 139 5.21 3.03 7.24
N VAL A 140 4.88 2.46 6.09
CA VAL A 140 5.22 3.03 4.76
C VAL A 140 3.99 3.01 3.86
N GLY A 141 3.73 4.14 3.23
CA GLY A 141 2.71 4.30 2.20
C GLY A 141 3.33 4.51 0.82
N VAL A 142 2.81 3.80 -0.18
CA VAL A 142 3.20 3.98 -1.59
C VAL A 142 1.96 4.34 -2.41
N LEU A 143 2.01 5.45 -3.12
CA LEU A 143 0.96 5.87 -4.04
C LEU A 143 1.34 5.52 -5.47
N VAL A 144 0.45 4.79 -6.14
CA VAL A 144 0.55 4.46 -7.55
C VAL A 144 -0.52 5.23 -8.30
N THR A 145 -0.09 6.00 -9.29
CA THR A 145 -0.96 6.80 -10.15
C THR A 145 -0.81 6.38 -11.60
N ASN A 146 -1.91 5.97 -12.22
CA ASN A 146 -1.96 5.44 -13.59
C ASN A 146 -0.90 4.33 -13.82
N GLY A 147 -0.80 3.38 -12.87
CA GLY A 147 0.12 2.25 -12.92
C GLY A 147 1.60 2.56 -12.62
N SER A 148 1.95 3.80 -12.25
CA SER A 148 3.33 4.19 -11.92
C SER A 148 3.43 4.73 -10.50
N VAL A 149 4.52 4.41 -9.79
CA VAL A 149 4.76 4.96 -8.43
C VAL A 149 4.95 6.47 -8.51
N GLU A 150 4.09 7.20 -7.82
CA GLU A 150 4.13 8.67 -7.73
C GLU A 150 4.82 9.14 -6.44
N ALA A 151 4.54 8.49 -5.32
CA ALA A 151 5.07 8.89 -4.01
C ALA A 151 5.33 7.69 -3.08
N VAL A 152 6.36 7.82 -2.22
CA VAL A 152 6.63 6.91 -1.11
C VAL A 152 6.97 7.72 0.13
N GLU A 153 6.11 7.65 1.14
CA GLU A 153 6.25 8.36 2.41
C GLU A 153 5.72 7.52 3.58
N VAL A 154 5.64 8.12 4.77
CA VAL A 154 4.91 7.56 5.92
C VAL A 154 3.45 7.30 5.52
N GLN A 155 2.84 6.22 5.98
CA GLN A 155 1.54 5.78 5.44
C GLN A 155 0.36 6.73 5.71
N ASP A 156 0.49 7.69 6.64
CA ASP A 156 -0.57 8.62 7.04
C ASP A 156 -1.21 9.38 5.88
N PHE A 157 -0.46 9.73 4.83
CA PHE A 157 -1.02 10.44 3.68
C PHE A 157 -2.03 9.58 2.88
N LEU A 158 -1.94 8.25 3.00
CA LEU A 158 -2.92 7.32 2.46
C LEU A 158 -4.05 7.04 3.45
N LEU A 159 -3.89 7.33 4.74
CA LEU A 159 -4.93 7.08 5.75
C LEU A 159 -5.91 8.25 5.90
N SER A 160 -5.57 9.43 5.38
CA SER A 160 -6.45 10.60 5.37
C SER A 160 -7.68 10.50 4.46
#